data_AF-A0A1U7SWK6-F1
#
_entry.id   AF-A0A1U7SWK6-F1
#
_cell.length_a   1.000
_cell.length_b   1.000
_cell.length_c   1.000
_cell.angle_alpha   90.00
_cell.angle_beta   90.00
_cell.angle_gamma   90.00
#
_symmetry.space_group_name_H-M   'P 1'
#
loop_
_entity.id
_entity.type
_entity.pdbx_description
1 polymer ?
#
loop_
_entity_poly.entity_id
_entity_poly.type
_entity_poly.pdbx_seq_one_letter_code
_entity_poly.pdbx_strand_id
1 'polypeptide(L)'
;MKEVDEQMLNVQNKNSSYFVEWIPNNVKTAVCDIPPRGLKMSATFIGNSTAIQELFKRISEQFTAMFRRKAFLHWYTGEGMDEMEFTEAESNMNDLVSEYQQYQDATADEQGEFEE
;
A
#
# COMPACT_ATOMS: atom_id res chain seq x y z
N MET A 1 -28.09 -3.72 -6.05
CA MET A 1 -27.02 -4.74 -5.93
C MET A 1 -26.56 -5.18 -7.32
N LYS A 2 -27.40 -5.81 -8.14
CA LYS A 2 -27.04 -6.27 -9.50
C LYS A 2 -26.27 -5.25 -10.37
N GLU A 3 -26.76 -4.02 -10.46
CA GLU A 3 -26.09 -2.98 -11.26
C GLU A 3 -24.70 -2.61 -10.72
N VAL A 4 -24.52 -2.61 -9.39
CA VAL A 4 -23.21 -2.36 -8.75
C VAL A 4 -22.25 -3.50 -9.11
N ASP A 5 -22.70 -4.74 -9.02
CA ASP A 5 -21.86 -5.91 -9.32
C ASP A 5 -21.46 -5.93 -10.81
N GLU A 6 -22.38 -5.58 -11.71
CA GLU A 6 -22.11 -5.45 -13.15
C GLU A 6 -21.05 -4.37 -13.44
N GLN A 7 -21.14 -3.19 -12.81
CA GLN A 7 -20.13 -2.15 -12.99
C GLN A 7 -18.77 -2.56 -12.41
N MET A 8 -18.75 -3.24 -11.27
CA MET A 8 -17.52 -3.71 -10.65
C MET A 8 -16.83 -4.80 -11.46
N LEU A 9 -17.60 -5.68 -12.11
CA LEU A 9 -17.08 -6.65 -13.06
C LEU A 9 -16.51 -5.98 -14.32
N ASN A 10 -17.21 -4.97 -14.84
CA ASN A 10 -16.77 -4.20 -16.02
C ASN A 10 -15.43 -3.48 -15.76
N VAL A 11 -15.26 -2.88 -14.57
CA VAL A 11 -14.00 -2.23 -14.18
C VAL A 11 -12.85 -3.24 -14.11
N GLN A 12 -13.06 -4.39 -13.46
CA GLN A 12 -12.05 -5.44 -13.36
C GLN A 12 -11.65 -5.98 -14.74
N ASN A 13 -12.63 -6.28 -15.60
CA ASN A 13 -12.35 -6.84 -16.93
C ASN A 13 -11.59 -5.87 -17.84
N LYS A 14 -11.89 -4.57 -17.79
CA LYS A 14 -11.19 -3.56 -18.62
C LYS A 14 -9.78 -3.26 -18.14
N ASN A 15 -9.50 -3.51 -16.87
CA ASN A 15 -8.28 -3.10 -16.18
C ASN A 15 -7.60 -4.31 -15.52
N SER A 16 -7.77 -5.51 -16.09
CA SER A 16 -7.40 -6.77 -15.44
C SER A 16 -5.94 -6.83 -15.03
N SER A 17 -5.05 -6.21 -15.82
CA SER A 17 -3.61 -6.12 -15.53
C SER A 17 -3.26 -5.35 -14.24
N TYR A 18 -4.18 -4.55 -13.70
CA TYR A 18 -3.97 -3.82 -12.44
C TYR A 18 -4.42 -4.61 -11.21
N PHE A 19 -5.05 -5.77 -11.40
CA PHE A 19 -5.47 -6.66 -10.33
C PHE A 19 -4.60 -7.91 -10.37
N VAL A 20 -4.00 -8.26 -9.24
CA VAL A 20 -3.17 -9.48 -9.14
C VAL A 20 -3.99 -10.72 -9.45
N GLU A 21 -3.45 -11.56 -10.32
CA GLU A 21 -4.05 -12.79 -10.84
C GLU A 21 -4.01 -13.95 -9.84
N TRP A 22 -3.00 -13.96 -8.96
CA TRP A 22 -2.81 -15.00 -7.95
C TRP A 22 -3.73 -14.85 -6.73
N ILE A 23 -4.47 -13.74 -6.59
CA ILE A 23 -5.59 -13.62 -5.63
C ILE A 23 -6.92 -13.60 -6.40
N PRO A 24 -7.59 -14.75 -6.59
CA PRO A 24 -8.86 -14.80 -7.29
C PRO A 24 -9.95 -14.03 -6.54
N ASN A 25 -10.81 -13.33 -7.27
CA ASN A 25 -11.98 -12.61 -6.75
C ASN A 25 -11.62 -11.62 -5.61
N ASN A 26 -10.48 -10.93 -5.73
CA ASN A 26 -9.91 -10.01 -4.75
C ASN A 26 -10.69 -8.70 -4.54
N VAL A 27 -11.67 -8.39 -5.41
CA VAL A 27 -12.57 -7.24 -5.23
C VAL A 27 -13.90 -7.68 -4.60
N LYS A 28 -14.24 -7.10 -3.45
CA LYS A 28 -15.52 -7.31 -2.75
C LYS A 28 -16.31 -6.02 -2.64
N THR A 29 -17.63 -6.13 -2.71
CA THR A 29 -18.56 -5.01 -2.66
C THR A 29 -19.55 -5.18 -1.51
N ALA A 30 -19.91 -4.07 -0.88
CA ALA A 30 -20.95 -3.99 0.12
C ALA A 30 -21.84 -2.78 -0.19
N VAL A 31 -23.15 -2.93 0.03
CA VAL A 31 -24.14 -1.87 -0.21
C VAL A 31 -24.84 -1.57 1.11
N CYS A 32 -24.90 -0.29 1.45
CA CYS A 32 -25.61 0.21 2.64
C CYS A 32 -26.78 1.10 2.19
N ASP A 33 -27.97 0.83 2.71
CA ASP A 33 -29.19 1.58 2.38
C ASP A 33 -29.24 2.97 3.05
N ILE A 34 -28.38 3.22 4.04
CA ILE A 34 -28.32 4.48 4.79
C ILE A 34 -27.18 5.34 4.21
N PRO A 35 -27.48 6.41 3.44
CA PRO A 35 -26.45 7.27 2.87
C PRO A 35 -25.88 8.25 3.91
N PRO A 36 -24.69 8.83 3.66
CA PRO A 36 -24.15 9.89 4.48
C PRO A 36 -24.99 11.18 4.38
N ARG A 37 -24.88 12.03 5.39
CA ARG A 37 -25.66 13.28 5.47
C ARG A 37 -25.41 14.19 4.26
N GLY A 38 -26.49 14.64 3.63
CA GLY A 38 -26.44 15.62 2.54
C GLY A 38 -26.19 15.02 1.14
N LEU A 39 -26.03 13.71 1.03
CA LEU A 39 -25.85 13.01 -0.25
C LEU A 39 -26.93 11.95 -0.44
N LYS A 40 -27.36 11.75 -1.69
CA LYS A 40 -28.29 10.67 -2.06
C LYS A 40 -27.56 9.35 -2.34
N MET A 41 -26.30 9.42 -2.78
CA MET A 41 -25.44 8.27 -3.08
C MET A 41 -23.98 8.64 -2.80
N SER A 42 -23.20 7.66 -2.37
CA SER A 42 -21.76 7.76 -2.15
C SER A 42 -21.11 6.40 -2.31
N ALA A 43 -19.83 6.37 -2.68
CA ALA A 43 -19.01 5.17 -2.66
C ALA A 43 -17.75 5.43 -1.83
N THR A 44 -17.29 4.41 -1.10
CA THR A 44 -16.00 4.42 -0.40
C THR A 44 -15.18 3.25 -0.92
N PHE A 45 -13.93 3.52 -1.30
CA PHE A 45 -13.02 2.52 -1.81
C PHE A 45 -11.90 2.28 -0.80
N ILE A 46 -11.65 1.02 -0.48
CA ILE A 46 -10.52 0.59 0.36
C ILE A 46 -9.68 -0.33 -0.52
N GLY A 47 -8.55 0.20 -0.99
CA GLY A 47 -7.61 -0.54 -1.82
C GLY A 47 -6.35 -0.88 -1.05
N ASN A 48 -5.97 -2.16 -1.03
CA ASN A 48 -4.61 -2.56 -0.71
C ASN A 48 -3.85 -2.65 -2.04
N SER A 49 -3.06 -1.62 -2.35
CA SER A 49 -2.36 -1.49 -3.63
C SER A 49 -0.87 -1.30 -3.39
N THR A 50 -0.03 -1.97 -4.18
CA THR A 50 1.44 -1.82 -4.17
C THR A 50 1.90 -0.40 -4.45
N ALA A 51 1.05 0.44 -5.07
CA ALA A 51 1.32 1.86 -5.29
C ALA A 51 1.50 2.65 -3.97
N ILE A 52 1.04 2.12 -2.83
CA ILE A 52 1.28 2.74 -1.52
C ILE A 52 2.78 2.92 -1.20
N GLN A 53 3.65 2.11 -1.83
CA GLN A 53 5.10 2.26 -1.71
C GLN A 53 5.59 3.66 -2.10
N GLU A 54 4.91 4.37 -3.00
CA GLU A 54 5.28 5.75 -3.38
C GLU A 54 5.20 6.73 -2.20
N LEU A 55 4.22 6.53 -1.32
CA LEU A 55 4.09 7.32 -0.11
C LEU A 55 5.29 7.07 0.82
N PHE A 56 5.64 5.80 1.02
CA PHE A 56 6.78 5.42 1.85
C PHE A 56 8.11 5.90 1.26
N LYS A 57 8.32 5.77 -0.05
CA LYS A 57 9.49 6.33 -0.76
C LYS A 57 9.63 7.83 -0.51
N ARG A 58 8.55 8.60 -0.63
CA ARG A 58 8.56 10.06 -0.38
C ARG A 58 8.97 10.40 1.06
N ILE A 59 8.46 9.66 2.05
CA ILE A 59 8.82 9.88 3.46
C ILE A 59 10.28 9.48 3.70
N SER A 60 10.70 8.34 3.16
CA SER A 60 12.08 7.84 3.24
C SER A 60 13.07 8.87 2.67
N GLU A 61 12.82 9.42 1.48
CA GLU A 61 13.69 10.46 0.88
C GLU A 61 13.85 11.70 1.77
N GLN A 62 12.75 12.18 2.36
CA GLN A 62 12.77 13.34 3.26
C GLN A 62 13.53 13.01 4.56
N PHE A 63 13.28 11.82 5.11
CA PHE A 63 13.97 11.33 6.30
C PHE A 63 15.47 11.22 6.05
N THR A 64 15.89 10.51 5.00
CA THR A 64 17.29 10.34 4.61
C THR A 64 17.99 11.68 4.42
N ALA A 65 17.33 12.67 3.79
CA ALA A 65 17.90 14.00 3.58
C ALA A 65 18.20 14.74 4.91
N MET A 66 17.32 14.59 5.91
CA MET A 66 17.49 15.18 7.23
C MET A 66 18.50 14.40 8.08
N PHE A 67 18.38 13.07 8.09
CA PHE A 67 19.19 12.17 8.91
C PHE A 67 20.66 12.18 8.47
N ARG A 68 20.95 12.22 7.16
CA ARG A 68 22.33 12.39 6.64
C ARG A 68 23.02 13.66 7.14
N ARG A 69 22.26 14.71 7.47
CA ARG A 69 22.79 15.96 8.03
C ARG A 69 22.76 15.98 9.56
N LYS A 70 22.29 14.90 10.19
CA LYS A 70 22.00 14.80 11.63
C LYS A 70 21.18 15.98 12.15
N ALA A 71 20.31 16.54 11.31
CA ALA A 71 19.53 17.72 11.65
C ALA A 71 18.48 17.36 12.71
N PHE A 72 18.45 18.12 13.81
CA PHE A 72 17.55 17.92 14.96
C PHE A 72 17.67 16.57 15.69
N LEU A 73 18.67 15.74 15.36
CA LEU A 73 18.83 14.41 15.95
C LEU A 73 18.99 14.45 17.49
N HIS A 74 19.65 15.48 18.02
CA HIS A 74 19.86 15.69 19.45
C HIS A 74 18.57 15.79 20.29
N TRP A 75 17.43 16.14 19.69
CA TRP A 75 16.14 16.15 20.42
C TRP A 75 15.66 14.75 20.74
N TYR A 76 16.05 13.75 19.95
CA TYR A 76 15.65 12.37 20.16
C TYR A 76 16.67 11.64 21.04
N THR A 77 17.97 11.82 20.74
CA THR A 77 19.03 11.20 21.54
C THR A 77 19.13 11.79 22.95
N GLY A 78 18.72 13.06 23.13
CA GLY A 78 18.60 13.69 24.45
C GLY A 78 17.52 13.06 25.35
N GLU A 79 16.51 12.41 24.76
CA GLU A 79 15.45 11.69 25.46
C GLU A 79 15.79 10.19 25.65
N GLY A 80 16.98 9.76 25.22
CA GLY A 80 17.49 8.41 25.45
C GLY A 80 17.42 7.44 24.25
N MET A 81 17.00 7.90 23.07
CA MET A 81 17.07 7.10 21.85
C MET A 81 18.52 6.97 21.34
N ASP A 82 18.83 5.84 20.68
CA ASP A 82 20.11 5.64 19.99
C ASP A 82 20.00 6.07 18.51
N GLU A 83 21.07 6.62 17.94
CA GLU A 83 21.15 6.89 16.49
C GLU A 83 20.98 5.60 15.67
N MET A 84 21.32 4.43 16.23
CA MET A 84 21.09 3.13 15.60
C MET A 84 19.60 2.87 15.35
N GLU A 85 18.69 3.30 16.24
CA GLU A 85 17.24 3.11 16.08
C GLU A 85 16.70 3.84 14.84
N PHE A 86 17.31 4.97 14.47
CA PHE A 86 16.98 5.70 13.25
C PHE A 86 17.41 4.93 11.99
N THR A 87 18.57 4.28 12.06
CA THR A 87 19.10 3.47 10.95
C THR A 87 18.26 2.21 10.76
N GLU A 88 17.83 1.58 11.86
CA GLU A 88 16.91 0.44 11.84
C GLU A 88 15.58 0.84 11.21
N ALA A 89 14.97 1.94 11.67
CA ALA A 89 13.70 2.43 11.10
C ALA A 89 13.80 2.77 9.60
N GLU A 90 14.91 3.37 9.15
CA GLU A 90 15.17 3.61 7.73
C GLU A 90 15.27 2.31 6.94
N SER A 91 15.99 1.31 7.48
CA SER A 91 16.12 -0.01 6.86
C SER A 91 14.76 -0.70 6.74
N ASN A 92 13.99 -0.78 7.83
CA ASN A 92 12.67 -1.41 7.82
C ASN A 92 11.70 -0.75 6.83
N MET A 93 11.77 0.58 6.67
CA MET A 93 10.97 1.30 5.68
C MET A 93 11.36 0.92 4.24
N ASN A 94 12.66 0.79 3.97
CA ASN A 94 13.16 0.38 2.65
C ASN A 94 12.86 -1.09 2.34
N ASP A 95 12.89 -1.96 3.35
CA ASP A 95 12.49 -3.36 3.23
C ASP A 95 11.01 -3.46 2.85
N LEU A 96 10.13 -2.72 3.54
CA LEU A 96 8.70 -2.67 3.21
C LEU A 96 8.44 -2.18 1.79
N VAL A 97 9.16 -1.16 1.34
CA VAL A 97 9.08 -0.67 -0.05
C VAL A 97 9.49 -1.77 -1.04
N SER A 98 10.54 -2.53 -0.70
CA SER A 98 11.04 -3.63 -1.53
C SER A 98 10.06 -4.78 -1.60
N GLU A 99 9.40 -5.14 -0.49
CA GLU A 99 8.33 -6.14 -0.46
C GLU A 99 7.16 -5.75 -1.38
N TYR A 100 6.71 -4.49 -1.35
CA TYR A 100 5.67 -4.02 -2.26
C TYR A 100 6.10 -4.06 -3.74
N GLN A 101 7.36 -3.77 -4.03
CA GLN A 101 7.90 -3.88 -5.38
C GLN A 101 7.92 -5.34 -5.85
N GLN A 102 8.35 -6.27 -4.99
CA GLN A 102 8.34 -7.70 -5.28
C GLN A 102 6.95 -8.20 -5.67
N TYR A 103 5.90 -7.86 -4.90
CA TYR A 103 4.53 -8.28 -5.22
C TYR A 103 3.92 -7.55 -6.42
N GLN A 104 4.43 -6.38 -6.77
CA GLN A 104 3.99 -5.65 -7.96
C GLN A 104 4.48 -6.31 -9.25
N ASP A 105 5.69 -6.86 -9.21
CA ASP A 105 6.32 -7.50 -10.36
C ASP A 105 6.00 -9.01 -10.43
N ALA A 106 5.49 -9.60 -9.33
CA ALA A 106 5.15 -11.01 -9.25
C ALA A 106 4.03 -11.43 -10.21
N THR A 107 4.24 -12.55 -10.90
CA THR A 107 3.24 -13.20 -11.77
C THR A 107 2.73 -14.50 -11.16
N ALA A 108 1.55 -14.98 -11.59
CA ALA A 108 0.96 -16.23 -11.09
C ALA A 108 1.85 -17.45 -11.34
N ASP A 109 2.64 -17.43 -12.41
CA ASP A 109 3.53 -18.54 -12.78
C ASP A 109 4.72 -18.68 -11.82
N GLU A 110 5.14 -17.58 -11.17
CA GLU A 110 6.30 -17.57 -10.26
C GLU A 110 5.95 -18.06 -8.84
N GLN A 111 4.68 -18.08 -8.44
CA GLN A 111 4.27 -18.60 -7.12
C GLN A 111 4.24 -20.13 -7.03
N GLY A 112 4.11 -20.83 -8.16
CA GLY A 112 4.12 -22.30 -8.19
C GLY A 112 5.47 -22.93 -7.82
N GLU A 113 6.56 -22.17 -7.85
CA GLU A 113 7.90 -22.63 -7.46
C GLU A 113 8.25 -22.39 -5.99
N PHE A 114 7.46 -21.60 -5.25
CA PHE A 114 7.68 -21.34 -3.82
C PHE A 114 6.86 -22.27 -2.89
N GLU A 115 5.99 -23.10 -3.45
CA GLU A 115 5.18 -24.09 -2.72
C GLU A 115 5.69 -25.55 -2.85
N GLU A 116 6.86 -25.78 -3.47
CA GLU A 116 7.59 -27.08 -3.45
C GLU A 116 8.77 -27.12 -2.47
#